data_AF-F6UI20-F1
#
_entry.id   AF-F6UI20-F1
#
_cell.length_a   1.000
_cell.length_b   1.000
_cell.length_c   1.000
_cell.angle_alpha   90.00
_cell.angle_beta   90.00
_cell.angle_gamma   90.00
#
_symmetry.space_group_name_H-M   'P 1'
#
loop_
_entity.id
_entity.type
_entity.pdbx_description
1 polymer ?
#
loop_
_entity_poly.entity_id
_entity_poly.type
_entity_poly.pdbx_seq_one_letter_code
_entity_poly.pdbx_strand_id
1 'polypeptide(L)'
;MVLSELALRLNSAEYKNWVKAGHCLLLLRGCLQDFIRAEVEAFHRLILAATPSLGPRASCLGSVRCTPRARQFQPQCQLCTEWKREILKHHTNRNGDIYWGNCKPERWPFDPWELAKAFMPRGLADKKGPEECDAVALLSLINSCDHFRIDRKKVIEVIKCRNEIMHSSEMKVSSSWLQDFQMKIQSFLNEFRNIPEIAATSARIEKLLTFDWAVHIPGDDQLDGPKSDTKIYLSESEISEIEMELLREKLQESYLQAEGQAIPPEEVAKHVEAMKIFLKNNKDLGSSFEEEMQKLEDFHLQHQTVRAEEAGKGRLKEFL
;
A
#
# COMPACT_ATOMS: atom_id res chain seq x y z
N MET A 1 26.57 -6.01 -16.44
CA MET A 1 25.91 -4.74 -16.83
C MET A 1 24.91 -4.27 -15.78
N VAL A 2 24.13 -5.16 -15.14
CA VAL A 2 23.27 -4.83 -13.97
C VAL A 2 24.03 -4.09 -12.88
N LEU A 3 25.24 -4.57 -12.54
CA LEU A 3 26.07 -4.03 -11.45
C LEU A 3 26.46 -2.55 -11.61
N SER A 4 26.57 -2.04 -12.85
CA SER A 4 26.95 -0.63 -13.06
C SER A 4 25.76 0.32 -12.91
N GLU A 5 24.53 -0.10 -13.22
CA GLU A 5 23.37 0.81 -13.25
C GLU A 5 22.86 1.10 -11.83
N LEU A 6 22.75 0.07 -10.98
CA LEU A 6 22.38 0.26 -9.57
C LEU A 6 23.41 1.12 -8.82
N ALA A 7 24.70 0.86 -9.00
CA ALA A 7 25.76 1.68 -8.40
C ALA A 7 25.67 3.16 -8.83
N LEU A 8 25.36 3.42 -10.11
CA LEU A 8 25.15 4.78 -10.61
C LEU A 8 23.94 5.47 -9.97
N ARG A 9 22.80 4.77 -9.84
CA ARG A 9 21.62 5.33 -9.15
C ARG A 9 21.93 5.68 -7.70
N LEU A 10 22.65 4.78 -7.01
CA LEU A 10 23.03 4.98 -5.63
C LEU A 10 24.08 6.09 -5.45
N ASN A 11 24.70 6.64 -6.49
CA ASN A 11 25.50 7.87 -6.34
C ASN A 11 24.63 9.11 -6.04
N SER A 12 23.31 9.05 -6.26
CA SER A 12 22.39 10.11 -5.86
C SER A 12 21.94 9.92 -4.41
N ALA A 13 22.27 10.89 -3.55
CA ALA A 13 21.84 10.88 -2.15
C ALA A 13 20.30 10.87 -2.01
N GLU A 14 19.59 11.61 -2.86
CA GLU A 14 18.12 11.67 -2.81
C GLU A 14 17.47 10.36 -3.24
N TYR A 15 18.08 9.65 -4.20
CA TYR A 15 17.63 8.33 -4.61
C TYR A 15 17.89 7.31 -3.48
N LYS A 16 19.08 7.32 -2.86
CA LYS A 16 19.35 6.49 -1.66
C LYS A 16 18.31 6.73 -0.57
N ASN A 17 17.95 7.99 -0.32
CA ASN A 17 16.94 8.32 0.68
C ASN A 17 15.55 7.75 0.33
N TRP A 18 15.18 7.74 -0.95
CA TRP A 18 13.93 7.15 -1.40
C TRP A 18 13.91 5.63 -1.16
N VAL A 19 14.99 4.93 -1.51
CA VAL A 19 15.11 3.48 -1.24
C VAL A 19 15.14 3.20 0.27
N LYS A 20 15.83 4.02 1.08
CA LYS A 20 15.83 3.92 2.55
C LYS A 20 14.43 4.01 3.13
N ALA A 21 13.68 5.05 2.75
CA ALA A 21 12.33 5.27 3.22
C ALA A 21 11.39 4.14 2.78
N GLY A 22 11.50 3.72 1.52
CA GLY A 22 10.76 2.58 0.99
C GLY A 22 11.05 1.28 1.77
N HIS A 23 12.32 0.98 2.03
CA HIS A 23 12.69 -0.19 2.83
C HIS A 23 12.08 -0.12 4.25
N CYS A 24 12.06 1.05 4.88
CA CYS A 24 11.39 1.21 6.17
C CYS A 24 9.89 0.87 6.10
N LEU A 25 9.22 1.23 4.99
CA LEU A 25 7.81 0.89 4.76
C LEU A 25 7.60 -0.61 4.53
N LEU A 26 8.53 -1.28 3.84
CA LEU A 26 8.50 -2.74 3.68
C LEU A 26 8.70 -3.48 5.01
N LEU A 27 9.64 -3.00 5.85
CA LEU A 27 9.84 -3.53 7.20
C LEU A 27 8.61 -3.29 8.07
N LEU A 28 8.02 -2.10 7.98
CA LEU A 28 6.79 -1.75 8.68
C LEU A 28 5.62 -2.66 8.26
N ARG A 29 5.45 -2.88 6.95
CA ARG A 29 4.48 -3.83 6.39
C ARG A 29 4.65 -5.19 7.06
N GLY A 30 5.87 -5.74 7.03
CA GLY A 30 6.18 -7.05 7.58
C GLY A 30 5.83 -7.17 9.07
N CYS A 31 6.28 -6.23 9.91
CA CYS A 31 6.06 -6.34 11.35
C CYS A 31 4.60 -6.14 11.79
N LEU A 32 3.77 -5.47 10.97
CA LEU A 32 2.35 -5.28 11.28
C LEU A 32 1.47 -6.49 10.95
N GLN A 33 1.94 -7.43 10.12
CA GLN A 33 1.10 -8.53 9.61
C GLN A 33 0.51 -9.40 10.72
N ASP A 34 1.35 -9.90 11.62
CA ASP A 34 0.89 -10.80 12.69
C ASP A 34 0.05 -10.08 13.73
N PHE A 35 0.42 -8.84 14.07
CA PHE A 35 -0.39 -7.98 14.95
C PHE A 35 -1.78 -7.76 14.36
N ILE A 36 -1.87 -7.37 13.09
CA ILE A 36 -3.15 -7.13 12.41
C ILE A 36 -3.97 -8.41 12.34
N ARG A 37 -3.36 -9.55 12.04
CA ARG A 37 -4.06 -10.84 12.01
C ARG A 37 -4.72 -11.12 13.36
N ALA A 38 -3.95 -11.00 14.45
CA ALA A 38 -4.44 -11.26 15.80
C ALA A 38 -5.58 -10.30 16.21
N GLU A 39 -5.44 -9.01 15.92
CA GLU A 39 -6.45 -7.99 16.24
C GLU A 39 -7.72 -8.16 15.41
N VAL A 40 -7.62 -8.47 14.11
CA VAL A 40 -8.79 -8.72 13.25
C VAL A 40 -9.56 -9.96 13.71
N GLU A 41 -8.86 -11.03 14.10
CA GLU A 41 -9.50 -12.20 14.69
C GLU A 41 -10.19 -11.89 16.02
N ALA A 42 -9.52 -11.14 16.90
CA ALA A 42 -10.09 -10.72 18.17
C ALA A 42 -11.35 -9.87 17.97
N PHE A 43 -11.28 -8.90 17.05
CA PHE A 43 -12.40 -8.05 16.67
C PHE A 43 -13.60 -8.85 16.16
N HIS A 44 -13.35 -9.80 15.25
CA HIS A 44 -14.39 -10.66 14.71
C HIS A 44 -15.06 -11.50 15.79
N ARG A 45 -14.27 -12.12 16.69
CA ARG A 45 -14.80 -12.86 17.85
C ARG A 45 -15.65 -11.98 18.76
N LEU A 46 -15.26 -10.73 18.99
CA LEU A 46 -16.02 -9.78 19.81
C LEU A 46 -17.38 -9.45 19.18
N ILE A 47 -17.43 -9.21 17.87
CA ILE A 47 -18.71 -8.98 17.16
C ILE A 47 -19.61 -10.21 17.29
N LEU A 48 -19.08 -11.41 17.05
CA LEU A 48 -19.87 -12.64 17.13
C LEU A 48 -20.37 -12.94 18.55
N ALA A 49 -19.57 -12.64 19.58
CA ALA A 49 -19.98 -12.79 20.97
C ALA A 49 -21.10 -11.80 21.35
N ALA A 50 -21.03 -10.56 20.85
CA ALA A 50 -22.06 -9.55 21.09
C ALA A 50 -23.34 -9.79 20.30
N THR A 51 -23.23 -10.38 19.10
CA THR A 51 -24.35 -10.59 18.18
C THR A 51 -24.34 -12.02 17.61
N PRO A 52 -24.82 -13.02 18.37
CA PRO A 52 -24.78 -14.43 17.93
C PRO A 52 -25.56 -14.74 16.64
N SER A 53 -26.52 -13.89 16.25
CA SER A 53 -27.27 -14.03 14.98
C SER A 53 -26.38 -13.86 13.74
N LEU A 54 -25.20 -13.27 13.89
CA LEU A 54 -24.21 -13.09 12.81
C LEU A 54 -23.26 -14.28 12.65
N GLY A 55 -23.35 -15.29 13.52
CA GLY A 55 -22.40 -16.39 13.60
C GLY A 55 -22.40 -17.34 12.40
N PRO A 56 -21.49 -18.33 12.36
CA PRO A 56 -21.25 -19.20 11.19
C PRO A 56 -22.44 -20.01 10.70
N ARG A 57 -23.50 -20.14 11.51
CA ARG A 57 -24.75 -20.82 11.12
C ARG A 57 -25.69 -19.92 10.31
N ALA A 58 -25.42 -18.61 10.28
CA ALA A 58 -26.17 -17.66 9.50
C ALA A 58 -25.66 -17.66 8.06
N SER A 59 -26.58 -17.71 7.10
CA SER A 59 -26.26 -17.75 5.67
C SER A 59 -26.93 -16.61 4.91
N CYS A 60 -26.18 -16.00 4.00
CA CYS A 60 -26.75 -15.04 3.06
C CYS A 60 -27.61 -15.79 2.02
N LEU A 61 -28.93 -15.80 2.21
CA LEU A 61 -29.89 -16.41 1.28
C LEU A 61 -30.02 -15.66 -0.06
N GLY A 62 -29.40 -14.47 -0.16
CA GLY A 62 -29.48 -13.60 -1.32
C GLY A 62 -28.14 -13.38 -1.99
N SER A 63 -27.24 -14.39 -2.05
CA SER A 63 -25.86 -14.26 -2.55
C SER A 63 -25.68 -13.32 -3.74
N VAL A 64 -26.49 -13.47 -4.80
CA VAL A 64 -26.49 -12.60 -6.00
C VAL A 64 -27.04 -11.19 -5.74
N ARG A 65 -28.02 -11.05 -4.85
CA ARG A 65 -28.66 -9.77 -4.47
C ARG A 65 -27.91 -9.01 -3.37
N CYS A 66 -26.88 -9.63 -2.77
CA CYS A 66 -26.03 -9.02 -1.74
C CYS A 66 -24.58 -8.93 -2.22
N THR A 67 -24.36 -8.73 -3.52
CA THR A 67 -23.03 -8.52 -4.10
C THR A 67 -22.68 -7.04 -4.07
N PRO A 68 -21.61 -6.63 -3.38
CA PRO A 68 -21.13 -5.26 -3.42
C PRO A 68 -20.55 -4.88 -4.78
N ARG A 69 -20.54 -3.59 -5.10
CA ARG A 69 -19.89 -3.04 -6.30
C ARG A 69 -19.14 -1.77 -5.96
N ALA A 70 -17.82 -1.78 -6.12
CA ALA A 70 -16.96 -0.64 -5.80
C ALA A 70 -17.29 -0.04 -4.42
N ARG A 71 -17.92 1.15 -4.38
CA ARG A 71 -18.30 1.84 -3.13
C ARG A 71 -19.76 1.64 -2.71
N GLN A 72 -20.52 0.84 -3.45
CA GLN A 72 -21.95 0.65 -3.25
C GLN A 72 -22.26 -0.73 -2.69
N PHE A 73 -23.09 -0.75 -1.65
CA PHE A 73 -23.62 -1.99 -1.10
C PHE A 73 -25.02 -1.77 -0.52
N GLN A 74 -26.04 -2.34 -1.16
CA GLN A 74 -27.43 -2.29 -0.72
C GLN A 74 -27.93 -3.72 -0.44
N PRO A 75 -27.64 -4.27 0.74
CA PRO A 75 -28.01 -5.64 1.08
C PRO A 75 -29.54 -5.82 1.08
N GLN A 76 -29.99 -6.94 0.54
CA GLN A 76 -31.42 -7.32 0.47
C GLN A 76 -31.77 -8.43 1.47
N CYS A 77 -30.83 -8.82 2.33
CA CYS A 77 -31.05 -9.81 3.39
C CYS A 77 -30.71 -9.25 4.77
N GLN A 78 -31.35 -9.79 5.80
CA GLN A 78 -31.18 -9.34 7.18
C GLN A 78 -29.73 -9.50 7.65
N LEU A 79 -29.11 -10.65 7.37
CA LEU A 79 -27.74 -10.97 7.79
C LEU A 79 -26.73 -9.93 7.27
N CYS A 80 -26.72 -9.66 5.97
CA CYS A 80 -25.82 -8.67 5.38
C CYS A 80 -26.14 -7.24 5.83
N THR A 81 -27.41 -6.94 6.14
CA THR A 81 -27.82 -5.65 6.71
C THR A 81 -27.26 -5.46 8.12
N GLU A 82 -27.31 -6.51 8.95
CA GLU A 82 -26.75 -6.48 10.31
C GLU A 82 -25.21 -6.40 10.28
N TRP A 83 -24.54 -7.18 9.44
CA TRP A 83 -23.09 -7.07 9.25
C TRP A 83 -22.66 -5.67 8.78
N LYS A 84 -23.33 -5.12 7.77
CA LYS A 84 -23.06 -3.74 7.31
C LYS A 84 -23.20 -2.74 8.45
N ARG A 85 -24.19 -2.92 9.33
CA ARG A 85 -24.41 -2.05 10.50
C ARG A 85 -23.26 -2.16 11.50
N GLU A 86 -22.81 -3.36 11.84
CA GLU A 86 -21.68 -3.54 12.76
C GLU A 86 -20.37 -3.01 12.16
N ILE A 87 -20.12 -3.21 10.87
CA ILE A 87 -18.96 -2.61 10.17
C ILE A 87 -19.00 -1.09 10.29
N LEU A 88 -20.12 -0.46 9.94
CA LEU A 88 -20.28 0.99 10.01
C LEU A 88 -20.18 1.53 11.43
N LYS A 89 -20.64 0.79 12.43
CA LYS A 89 -20.53 1.17 13.84
C LYS A 89 -19.07 1.32 14.27
N HIS A 90 -18.20 0.44 13.80
CA HIS A 90 -16.77 0.43 14.11
C HIS A 90 -15.91 1.24 13.13
N HIS A 91 -16.51 1.81 12.08
CA HIS A 91 -15.81 2.64 11.11
C HIS A 91 -15.63 4.07 11.65
N THR A 92 -14.39 4.55 11.68
CA THR A 92 -14.05 5.90 12.19
C THR A 92 -14.49 7.03 11.25
N ASN A 93 -14.87 6.70 10.01
CA ASN A 93 -15.46 7.60 9.03
C ASN A 93 -16.76 7.01 8.45
N ARG A 94 -17.85 7.02 9.21
CA ARG A 94 -19.11 6.32 8.86
C ARG A 94 -19.77 6.83 7.58
N ASN A 95 -19.52 8.09 7.23
CA ASN A 95 -20.03 8.74 6.02
C ASN A 95 -18.99 8.78 4.90
N GLY A 96 -17.83 8.15 5.11
CA GLY A 96 -16.75 8.09 4.14
C GLY A 96 -17.01 7.08 3.03
N ASP A 97 -16.13 7.12 2.03
CA ASP A 97 -16.08 6.12 0.98
C ASP A 97 -15.60 4.78 1.53
N ILE A 98 -16.50 3.79 1.58
CA ILE A 98 -16.17 2.40 1.93
C ILE A 98 -16.14 1.58 0.66
N TYR A 99 -15.02 0.90 0.41
CA TYR A 99 -14.81 0.06 -0.77
C TYR A 99 -15.41 -1.34 -0.57
N TRP A 100 -16.75 -1.41 -0.48
CA TRP A 100 -17.47 -2.66 -0.28
C TRP A 100 -17.15 -3.73 -1.34
N GLY A 101 -16.76 -3.33 -2.55
CA GLY A 101 -16.31 -4.22 -3.63
C GLY A 101 -15.08 -5.07 -3.30
N ASN A 102 -14.34 -4.74 -2.23
CA ASN A 102 -13.29 -5.61 -1.71
C ASN A 102 -13.86 -6.83 -0.97
N CYS A 103 -15.10 -6.76 -0.48
CA CYS A 103 -15.63 -7.72 0.49
C CYS A 103 -16.50 -8.79 -0.19
N LYS A 104 -16.51 -9.98 0.42
CA LYS A 104 -17.46 -11.05 0.13
C LYS A 104 -18.42 -11.24 1.32
N PRO A 105 -19.61 -10.58 1.32
CA PRO A 105 -20.50 -10.55 2.48
C PRO A 105 -20.92 -11.92 3.01
N GLU A 106 -20.99 -12.92 2.15
CA GLU A 106 -21.29 -14.31 2.51
C GLU A 106 -20.21 -14.97 3.38
N ARG A 107 -19.01 -14.39 3.46
CA ARG A 107 -17.86 -14.89 4.22
C ARG A 107 -17.69 -14.21 5.58
N TRP A 108 -18.30 -13.05 5.81
CA TRP A 108 -18.20 -12.34 7.09
C TRP A 108 -18.47 -13.19 8.34
N PRO A 109 -19.40 -14.17 8.35
CA PRO A 109 -19.63 -15.01 9.54
C PRO A 109 -18.44 -15.89 9.97
N PHE A 110 -17.50 -16.21 9.08
CA PHE A 110 -16.44 -17.19 9.34
C PHE A 110 -15.05 -16.78 8.84
N ASP A 111 -14.94 -15.67 8.11
CA ASP A 111 -13.69 -15.11 7.64
C ASP A 111 -13.49 -13.69 8.20
N PRO A 112 -12.68 -13.53 9.27
CA PRO A 112 -12.33 -12.24 9.84
C PRO A 112 -11.70 -11.27 8.84
N TRP A 113 -10.98 -11.78 7.83
CA TRP A 113 -10.30 -10.94 6.86
C TRP A 113 -11.28 -10.25 5.90
N GLU A 114 -12.34 -10.95 5.50
CA GLU A 114 -13.39 -10.37 4.65
C GLU A 114 -14.13 -9.21 5.37
N LEU A 115 -14.17 -9.24 6.69
CA LEU A 115 -14.63 -8.12 7.51
C LEU A 115 -13.63 -6.95 7.47
N ALA A 116 -12.34 -7.24 7.64
CA ALA A 116 -11.27 -6.22 7.67
C ALA A 116 -11.16 -5.41 6.37
N LYS A 117 -11.40 -6.04 5.21
CA LYS A 117 -11.35 -5.38 3.89
C LYS A 117 -12.27 -4.17 3.74
N ALA A 118 -13.34 -4.07 4.54
CA ALA A 118 -14.24 -2.92 4.53
C ALA A 118 -13.61 -1.64 5.11
N PHE A 119 -12.49 -1.76 5.84
CA PHE A 119 -11.76 -0.66 6.46
C PHE A 119 -10.52 -0.25 5.65
N MET A 120 -10.37 -0.78 4.44
CA MET A 120 -9.16 -0.66 3.62
C MET A 120 -9.47 0.04 2.27
N PRO A 121 -8.44 0.56 1.58
CA PRO A 121 -8.59 1.09 0.22
C PRO A 121 -8.99 -0.01 -0.78
N ARG A 122 -9.38 0.40 -1.99
CA ARG A 122 -9.69 -0.51 -3.12
C ARG A 122 -8.53 -1.45 -3.48
N GLY A 123 -8.84 -2.47 -4.26
CA GLY A 123 -7.85 -3.37 -4.87
C GLY A 123 -7.57 -4.62 -4.02
N LEU A 124 -8.41 -4.90 -3.02
CA LEU A 124 -8.18 -5.98 -2.05
C LEU A 124 -9.16 -7.15 -2.17
N ALA A 125 -9.97 -7.18 -3.23
CA ALA A 125 -10.98 -8.22 -3.45
C ALA A 125 -10.40 -9.65 -3.39
N ASP A 126 -9.26 -9.84 -4.03
CA ASP A 126 -8.61 -11.16 -4.14
C ASP A 126 -7.63 -11.47 -3.01
N LYS A 127 -7.37 -10.50 -2.13
CA LYS A 127 -6.38 -10.62 -1.06
C LYS A 127 -6.87 -11.49 0.08
N LYS A 128 -6.08 -12.46 0.54
CA LYS A 128 -6.52 -13.45 1.53
C LYS A 128 -6.10 -13.17 2.97
N GLY A 129 -5.11 -12.30 3.16
CA GLY A 129 -4.61 -11.94 4.46
C GLY A 129 -3.70 -10.72 4.42
N PRO A 130 -3.21 -10.26 5.59
CA PRO A 130 -2.35 -9.08 5.69
C PRO A 130 -1.01 -9.26 4.97
N GLU A 131 -0.55 -10.49 4.77
CA GLU A 131 0.69 -10.82 4.05
C GLU A 131 0.67 -10.46 2.55
N GLU A 132 -0.51 -10.35 1.95
CA GLU A 132 -0.67 -10.00 0.54
C GLU A 132 -0.95 -8.49 0.32
N CYS A 133 -0.94 -7.71 1.40
CA CYS A 133 -1.27 -6.29 1.43
C CYS A 133 -0.01 -5.42 1.56
N ASP A 134 -0.05 -4.26 0.91
CA ASP A 134 0.96 -3.22 1.05
C ASP A 134 0.84 -2.45 2.39
N ALA A 135 1.78 -1.55 2.64
CA ALA A 135 1.78 -0.74 3.85
C ALA A 135 0.52 0.16 3.99
N VAL A 136 -0.04 0.74 2.91
CA VAL A 136 -1.24 1.57 3.06
C VAL A 136 -2.45 0.76 3.46
N ALA A 137 -2.64 -0.43 2.90
CA ALA A 137 -3.82 -1.23 3.21
C ALA A 137 -3.86 -1.52 4.72
N LEU A 138 -2.72 -1.94 5.28
CA LEU A 138 -2.57 -2.21 6.71
C LEU A 138 -2.73 -0.95 7.56
N LEU A 139 -2.10 0.17 7.19
CA LEU A 139 -2.24 1.45 7.91
C LEU A 139 -3.67 1.99 7.84
N SER A 140 -4.34 1.82 6.69
CA SER A 140 -5.72 2.27 6.47
C SER A 140 -6.70 1.48 7.32
N LEU A 141 -6.49 0.17 7.48
CA LEU A 141 -7.26 -0.66 8.41
C LEU A 141 -7.14 -0.11 9.84
N ILE A 142 -5.91 0.13 10.32
CA ILE A 142 -5.66 0.67 11.67
C ILE A 142 -6.33 2.04 11.84
N ASN A 143 -6.28 2.91 10.83
CA ASN A 143 -6.88 4.25 10.89
C ASN A 143 -8.42 4.23 10.85
N SER A 144 -9.00 3.29 10.10
CA SER A 144 -10.43 3.27 9.78
C SER A 144 -11.26 2.43 10.75
N CYS A 145 -10.64 1.52 11.52
CA CYS A 145 -11.31 0.66 12.49
C CYS A 145 -11.03 1.11 13.93
N ASP A 146 -12.07 1.40 14.71
CA ASP A 146 -11.93 1.86 16.10
C ASP A 146 -11.45 0.77 17.09
N HIS A 147 -11.40 -0.49 16.66
CA HIS A 147 -10.93 -1.62 17.46
C HIS A 147 -9.44 -1.48 17.85
N PHE A 148 -8.60 -1.01 16.93
CA PHE A 148 -7.14 -0.98 17.10
C PHE A 148 -6.66 -0.02 18.19
N ARG A 149 -7.45 1.02 18.52
CA ARG A 149 -7.13 2.00 19.58
C ARG A 149 -5.73 2.63 19.49
N ILE A 150 -5.21 2.79 18.28
CA ILE A 150 -3.94 3.49 18.01
C ILE A 150 -4.21 4.98 17.74
N ASP A 151 -3.29 5.87 18.11
CA ASP A 151 -3.42 7.30 17.78
C ASP A 151 -3.44 7.51 16.26
N ARG A 152 -4.64 7.81 15.75
CA ARG A 152 -4.92 8.03 14.33
C ARG A 152 -4.07 9.12 13.71
N LYS A 153 -3.68 10.15 14.46
CA LYS A 153 -2.82 11.23 13.92
C LYS A 153 -1.48 10.67 13.47
N LYS A 154 -0.90 9.75 14.24
CA LYS A 154 0.37 9.11 13.91
C LYS A 154 0.26 8.22 12.68
N VAL A 155 -0.82 7.45 12.58
CA VAL A 155 -1.11 6.61 11.41
C VAL A 155 -1.24 7.45 10.14
N ILE A 156 -1.99 8.55 10.21
CA ILE A 156 -2.21 9.47 9.08
C ILE A 156 -0.89 10.09 8.62
N GLU A 157 0.00 10.49 9.53
CA GLU A 157 1.30 11.06 9.15
C GLU A 157 2.19 10.04 8.42
N VAL A 158 2.18 8.77 8.83
CA VAL A 158 2.90 7.71 8.10
C VAL A 158 2.27 7.44 6.72
N ILE A 159 0.94 7.42 6.62
CA ILE A 159 0.24 7.28 5.33
C ILE A 159 0.62 8.42 4.37
N LYS A 160 0.71 9.66 4.85
CA LYS A 160 1.15 10.80 4.03
C LYS A 160 2.55 10.60 3.49
N CYS A 161 3.51 10.23 4.35
CA CYS A 161 4.88 9.95 3.91
C CYS A 161 4.94 8.79 2.88
N ARG A 162 4.15 7.73 3.10
CA ARG A 162 4.02 6.60 2.15
C ARG A 162 3.54 7.09 0.78
N ASN A 163 2.50 7.91 0.75
CA ASN A 163 1.96 8.48 -0.49
C ASN A 163 2.98 9.38 -1.19
N GLU A 164 3.70 10.23 -0.47
CA GLU A 164 4.75 11.09 -1.03
C GLU A 164 5.87 10.27 -1.68
N ILE A 165 6.30 9.16 -1.07
CA ILE A 165 7.27 8.22 -1.66
C ILE A 165 6.72 7.57 -2.93
N MET A 166 5.48 7.09 -2.88
CA MET A 166 4.84 6.40 -4.01
C MET A 166 4.48 7.36 -5.14
N HIS A 167 4.35 8.66 -4.90
CA HIS A 167 4.05 9.66 -5.92
C HIS A 167 5.28 10.45 -6.37
N SER A 168 6.46 10.22 -5.77
CA SER A 168 7.72 10.81 -6.25
C SER A 168 8.00 10.37 -7.70
N SER A 169 8.00 11.32 -8.64
CA SER A 169 8.20 11.04 -10.07
C SER A 169 9.64 10.70 -10.43
N GLU A 170 10.60 11.15 -9.62
CA GLU A 170 12.02 10.92 -9.86
C GLU A 170 12.61 9.83 -8.94
N MET A 171 11.79 9.21 -8.09
CA MET A 171 12.23 8.21 -7.11
C MET A 171 13.31 8.78 -6.19
N LYS A 172 13.08 10.03 -5.77
CA LYS A 172 14.00 10.84 -4.97
C LYS A 172 13.26 11.55 -3.85
N VAL A 173 13.92 11.68 -2.70
CA VAL A 173 13.49 12.53 -1.58
C VAL A 173 14.68 13.21 -0.91
N SER A 174 14.48 14.42 -0.39
CA SER A 174 15.55 15.17 0.26
C SER A 174 15.92 14.58 1.63
N SER A 175 17.11 14.92 2.11
CA SER A 175 17.56 14.48 3.45
C SER A 175 16.72 15.08 4.57
N SER A 176 16.23 16.33 4.42
CA SER A 176 15.32 16.94 5.40
C SER A 176 13.99 16.20 5.48
N TRP A 177 13.46 15.77 4.33
CA TRP A 177 12.26 14.95 4.27
C TRP A 177 12.48 13.60 4.97
N LEU A 178 13.63 12.96 4.75
CA LEU A 178 13.95 11.67 5.39
C LEU A 178 14.03 11.78 6.92
N GLN A 179 14.54 12.89 7.44
CA GLN A 179 14.56 13.17 8.89
C GLN A 179 13.14 13.34 9.44
N ASP A 180 12.27 14.07 8.75
CA ASP A 180 10.87 14.20 9.14
C ASP A 180 10.14 12.85 9.11
N PHE A 181 10.39 12.04 8.08
CA PHE A 181 9.88 10.69 7.99
C PHE A 181 10.34 9.82 9.17
N GLN A 182 11.62 9.87 9.54
CA GLN A 182 12.16 9.15 10.69
C GLN A 182 11.40 9.48 11.98
N MET A 183 11.17 10.77 12.25
CA MET A 183 10.40 11.18 13.44
C MET A 183 8.97 10.64 13.42
N LYS A 184 8.29 10.71 12.27
CA LYS A 184 6.90 10.26 12.11
C LYS A 184 6.76 8.75 12.26
N ILE A 185 7.61 7.96 11.60
CA ILE A 185 7.54 6.50 11.66
C ILE A 185 7.90 5.98 13.04
N GLN A 186 8.88 6.57 13.73
CA GLN A 186 9.23 6.18 15.10
C GLN A 186 8.14 6.55 16.10
N SER A 187 7.51 7.72 15.94
CA SER A 187 6.36 8.12 16.76
C SER A 187 5.21 7.11 16.66
N PHE A 188 4.92 6.62 15.45
CA PHE A 188 3.93 5.59 15.20
C PHE A 188 4.33 4.22 15.77
N LEU A 189 5.55 3.75 15.49
CA LEU A 189 6.04 2.45 15.97
C LEU A 189 6.08 2.36 17.51
N ASN A 190 6.29 3.48 18.20
CA ASN A 190 6.26 3.55 19.65
C ASN A 190 4.87 3.24 20.25
N GLU A 191 3.78 3.31 19.48
CA GLU A 191 2.45 2.82 19.90
C GLU A 191 2.46 1.31 20.18
N PHE A 192 3.40 0.58 19.58
CA PHE A 192 3.56 -0.88 19.68
C PHE A 192 4.75 -1.29 20.53
N ARG A 193 5.32 -0.39 21.34
CA ARG A 193 6.55 -0.66 22.13
C ARG A 193 6.48 -1.90 23.04
N ASN A 194 5.27 -2.34 23.39
CA ASN A 194 5.03 -3.50 24.24
C ASN A 194 5.02 -4.83 23.45
N ILE A 195 5.09 -4.77 22.11
CA ILE A 195 5.13 -5.93 21.21
C ILE A 195 6.60 -6.14 20.79
N PRO A 196 7.28 -7.19 21.30
CA PRO A 196 8.71 -7.37 21.10
C PRO A 196 9.15 -7.39 19.64
N GLU A 197 8.38 -8.03 18.77
CA GLU A 197 8.67 -8.19 17.34
C GLU A 197 8.63 -6.83 16.60
N ILE A 198 7.67 -5.97 16.95
CA ILE A 198 7.56 -4.63 16.37
C ILE A 198 8.63 -3.71 16.97
N ALA A 199 8.93 -3.82 18.27
CA ALA A 199 10.01 -3.07 18.91
C ALA A 199 11.39 -3.39 18.29
N ALA A 200 11.66 -4.67 17.99
CA ALA A 200 12.89 -5.07 17.31
C ALA A 200 12.97 -4.49 15.89
N THR A 201 11.84 -4.47 15.16
CA THR A 201 11.76 -3.86 13.83
C THR A 201 11.94 -2.34 13.89
N SER A 202 11.38 -1.67 14.91
CA SER A 202 11.55 -0.24 15.17
C SER A 202 13.01 0.13 15.39
N ALA A 203 13.75 -0.65 16.18
CA ALA A 203 15.18 -0.47 16.36
C ALA A 203 15.97 -0.70 15.06
N ARG A 204 15.56 -1.66 14.23
CA ARG A 204 16.18 -1.89 12.90
C ARG A 204 15.95 -0.70 11.97
N ILE A 205 14.73 -0.16 11.93
CA ILE A 205 14.37 1.04 11.14
C ILE A 205 15.16 2.26 11.62
N GLU A 206 15.30 2.45 12.93
CA GLU A 206 16.10 3.54 13.50
C GLU A 206 17.55 3.48 13.02
N LYS A 207 18.18 2.30 13.11
CA LYS A 207 19.54 2.09 12.57
C LYS A 207 19.60 2.40 11.08
N LEU A 208 18.63 1.91 10.31
CA LEU A 208 18.59 2.10 8.85
C LEU A 208 18.55 3.57 8.42
N LEU A 209 17.80 4.39 9.16
CA LEU A 209 17.66 5.81 8.89
C LEU A 209 18.84 6.64 9.42
N THR A 210 19.52 6.16 10.47
CA THR A 210 20.63 6.87 11.11
C THR A 210 21.97 6.66 10.40
N PHE A 211 22.22 5.46 9.87
CA PHE A 211 23.50 5.12 9.27
C PHE A 211 23.54 5.35 7.75
N ASP A 212 24.73 5.62 7.23
CA ASP A 212 24.91 5.74 5.78
C ASP A 212 24.90 4.36 5.12
N TRP A 213 24.30 4.28 3.93
CA TRP A 213 24.29 3.05 3.13
C TRP A 213 25.60 3.00 2.36
N ALA A 214 26.50 2.14 2.82
CA ALA A 214 27.64 1.71 2.04
C ALA A 214 27.24 0.42 1.32
N VAL A 215 27.14 0.46 0.01
CA VAL A 215 26.97 -0.75 -0.82
C VAL A 215 28.32 -1.41 -0.91
N HIS A 216 28.40 -2.67 -0.54
CA HIS A 216 29.60 -3.46 -0.75
C HIS A 216 29.56 -4.05 -2.16
N ILE A 217 30.52 -3.69 -3.01
CA ILE A 217 30.69 -4.29 -4.33
C ILE A 217 31.77 -5.39 -4.24
N PRO A 218 31.41 -6.68 -4.35
CA PRO A 218 32.40 -7.76 -4.26
C PRO A 218 33.40 -7.69 -5.43
N GLY A 219 34.68 -7.48 -5.13
CA GLY A 219 35.78 -7.54 -6.10
C GLY A 219 36.55 -6.22 -6.30
N ASP A 220 35.91 -5.06 -6.11
CA ASP A 220 36.53 -3.74 -6.23
C ASP A 220 36.76 -3.05 -4.86
N ASP A 221 35.97 -3.39 -3.83
CA ASP A 221 36.15 -2.86 -2.48
C ASP A 221 37.05 -3.79 -1.64
N GLN A 222 38.36 -3.49 -1.55
CA GLN A 222 39.12 -3.94 -0.38
C GLN A 222 38.65 -3.11 0.82
N LEU A 223 38.35 -3.79 1.94
CA LEU A 223 37.98 -3.16 3.21
C LEU A 223 39.20 -2.45 3.84
N ASP A 224 39.70 -1.39 3.20
CA ASP A 224 40.88 -0.63 3.64
C ASP A 224 40.53 0.47 4.66
N GLY A 225 39.65 0.14 5.59
CA GLY A 225 39.30 1.04 6.69
C GLY A 225 38.82 0.27 7.92
N PRO A 226 39.05 0.79 9.14
CA PRO A 226 38.52 0.17 10.34
C PRO A 226 37.00 0.05 10.16
N LYS A 227 36.45 -1.15 10.42
CA LYS A 227 35.00 -1.40 10.39
C LYS A 227 34.33 -0.33 11.24
N SER A 228 33.81 0.70 10.58
CA SER A 228 33.13 1.78 11.25
C SER A 228 31.77 1.23 11.64
N ASP A 229 31.47 1.23 12.94
CA ASP A 229 30.16 0.89 13.49
C ASP A 229 29.02 1.79 12.97
N THR A 230 29.35 2.75 12.10
CA THR A 230 28.48 3.78 11.52
C THR A 230 27.91 3.43 10.14
N LYS A 231 28.13 2.22 9.63
CA LYS A 231 27.66 1.78 8.30
C LYS A 231 26.81 0.54 8.38
N ILE A 232 25.68 0.54 7.67
CA ILE A 232 24.91 -0.67 7.39
C ILE A 232 25.36 -1.19 6.03
N TYR A 233 25.82 -2.43 6.03
CA TYR A 233 26.18 -3.16 4.83
C TYR A 233 24.98 -3.98 4.37
N LEU A 234 24.35 -3.54 3.28
CA LEU A 234 23.42 -4.35 2.51
C LEU A 234 24.15 -4.83 1.26
N SER A 235 23.88 -6.08 0.86
CA SER A 235 24.37 -6.57 -0.42
C SER A 235 23.67 -5.84 -1.55
N GLU A 236 24.29 -5.86 -2.72
CA GLU A 236 23.67 -5.33 -3.94
C GLU A 236 22.35 -6.04 -4.26
N SER A 237 22.29 -7.36 -4.07
CA SER A 237 21.07 -8.13 -4.31
C SER A 237 19.93 -7.71 -3.39
N GLU A 238 20.21 -7.44 -2.11
CA GLU A 238 19.20 -6.96 -1.17
C GLU A 238 18.64 -5.60 -1.59
N ILE A 239 19.49 -4.68 -2.05
CA ILE A 239 19.04 -3.36 -2.50
C ILE A 239 18.24 -3.48 -3.80
N SER A 240 18.67 -4.33 -4.72
CA SER A 240 17.94 -4.61 -5.96
C SER A 240 16.55 -5.19 -5.68
N GLU A 241 16.43 -6.13 -4.74
CA GLU A 241 15.15 -6.69 -4.31
C GLU A 241 14.22 -5.64 -3.71
N ILE A 242 14.76 -4.74 -2.87
CA ILE A 242 14.02 -3.62 -2.31
C ILE A 242 13.53 -2.70 -3.44
N GLU A 243 14.40 -2.32 -4.38
CA GLU A 243 14.05 -1.45 -5.50
C GLU A 243 12.93 -2.06 -6.35
N MET A 244 13.03 -3.35 -6.66
CA MET A 244 12.00 -4.07 -7.41
C MET A 244 10.66 -4.08 -6.68
N GLU A 245 10.64 -4.37 -5.38
CA GLU A 245 9.39 -4.41 -4.61
C GLU A 245 8.73 -3.00 -4.54
N LEU A 246 9.52 -1.94 -4.36
CA LEU A 246 9.01 -0.57 -4.33
C LEU A 246 8.43 -0.11 -5.66
N LEU A 247 9.10 -0.45 -6.77
CA LEU A 247 8.60 -0.12 -8.11
C LEU A 247 7.33 -0.90 -8.43
N ARG A 248 7.23 -2.15 -8.00
CA ARG A 248 6.02 -2.97 -8.13
C ARG A 248 4.85 -2.35 -7.39
N GLU A 249 5.02 -1.97 -6.12
CA GLU A 249 3.96 -1.31 -5.33
C GLU A 249 3.54 0.02 -5.98
N LYS A 250 4.51 0.82 -6.47
CA LYS A 250 4.24 2.10 -7.14
C LYS A 250 3.45 1.93 -8.46
N LEU A 251 3.79 0.92 -9.26
CA LEU A 251 3.08 0.58 -10.50
C LEU A 251 1.63 0.13 -10.21
N GLN A 252 1.47 -0.76 -9.24
CA GLN A 252 0.15 -1.24 -8.82
C GLN A 252 -0.73 -0.09 -8.30
N GLU A 253 -0.17 0.83 -7.51
CA GLU A 253 -0.91 2.01 -7.04
C GLU A 253 -1.35 2.90 -8.21
N SER A 254 -0.46 3.13 -9.18
CA SER A 254 -0.76 3.93 -10.38
C SER A 254 -1.91 3.32 -11.18
N TYR A 255 -1.92 1.99 -11.35
CA TYR A 255 -3.01 1.27 -12.00
C TYR A 255 -4.34 1.45 -11.25
N LEU A 256 -4.36 1.23 -9.93
CA LEU A 256 -5.56 1.39 -9.12
C LEU A 256 -6.08 2.83 -9.16
N GLN A 257 -5.19 3.82 -9.17
CA GLN A 257 -5.52 5.24 -9.33
C GLN A 257 -6.21 5.55 -10.65
N ALA A 258 -5.69 5.00 -11.74
CA ALA A 258 -6.26 5.14 -13.07
C ALA A 258 -7.63 4.45 -13.16
N GLU A 259 -7.75 3.21 -12.69
CA GLU A 259 -8.99 2.41 -12.71
C GLU A 259 -10.13 3.10 -11.96
N GLY A 260 -9.85 3.62 -10.77
CA GLY A 260 -10.87 4.24 -9.94
C GLY A 260 -11.05 5.74 -10.13
N GLN A 261 -10.50 6.33 -11.20
CA GLN A 261 -10.60 7.76 -11.55
C GLN A 261 -10.28 8.70 -10.37
N ALA A 262 -9.34 8.31 -9.50
CA ALA A 262 -9.07 9.03 -8.26
C ALA A 262 -8.24 10.30 -8.47
N ILE A 263 -7.48 10.36 -9.57
CA ILE A 263 -6.68 11.50 -9.99
C ILE A 263 -7.00 11.84 -11.45
N PRO A 264 -6.80 13.09 -11.88
CA PRO A 264 -7.02 13.49 -13.26
C PRO A 264 -6.22 12.61 -14.24
N PRO A 265 -6.77 12.23 -15.40
CA PRO A 265 -6.05 11.40 -16.36
C PRO A 265 -4.72 12.00 -16.86
N GLU A 266 -4.59 13.33 -16.81
CA GLU A 266 -3.33 14.02 -17.13
C GLU A 266 -2.24 13.75 -16.08
N GLU A 267 -2.60 13.69 -14.79
CA GLU A 267 -1.67 13.34 -13.72
C GLU A 267 -1.30 11.85 -13.79
N VAL A 268 -2.26 10.98 -14.11
CA VAL A 268 -1.97 9.56 -14.40
C VAL A 268 -0.96 9.46 -15.54
N ALA A 269 -1.20 10.14 -16.66
CA ALA A 269 -0.30 10.12 -17.81
C ALA A 269 1.12 10.59 -17.44
N LYS A 270 1.24 11.65 -16.63
CA LYS A 270 2.52 12.15 -16.14
C LYS A 270 3.26 11.10 -15.29
N HIS A 271 2.56 10.42 -14.37
CA HIS A 271 3.17 9.37 -13.55
C HIS A 271 3.61 8.16 -14.37
N VAL A 272 2.78 7.73 -15.34
CA VAL A 272 3.10 6.63 -16.26
C VAL A 272 4.33 6.97 -17.09
N GLU A 273 4.38 8.18 -17.66
CA GLU A 273 5.50 8.61 -18.50
C GLU A 273 6.79 8.73 -17.68
N ALA A 274 6.73 9.29 -16.47
CA ALA A 274 7.88 9.34 -15.58
C ALA A 274 8.44 7.95 -15.26
N MET A 275 7.56 6.98 -15.00
CA MET A 275 7.95 5.59 -14.76
C MET A 275 8.58 4.95 -16.01
N LYS A 276 7.99 5.19 -17.19
CA LYS A 276 8.51 4.69 -18.47
C LYS A 276 9.93 5.21 -18.75
N ILE A 277 10.14 6.51 -18.56
CA ILE A 277 11.46 7.14 -18.71
C ILE A 277 12.45 6.53 -17.72
N PHE A 278 12.04 6.35 -16.45
CA PHE A 278 12.89 5.77 -15.42
C PHE A 278 13.32 4.34 -15.78
N LEU A 279 12.38 3.45 -16.12
CA LEU A 279 12.66 2.06 -16.46
C LEU A 279 13.49 1.93 -17.75
N LYS A 280 13.26 2.79 -18.75
CA LYS A 280 14.06 2.80 -19.99
C LYS A 280 15.52 3.19 -19.74
N ASN A 281 15.76 4.08 -18.77
CA ASN A 281 17.10 4.51 -18.38
C ASN A 281 17.82 3.54 -17.44
N ASN A 282 17.10 2.55 -16.89
CA ASN A 282 17.61 1.54 -15.96
C ASN A 282 17.22 0.15 -16.46
N LYS A 283 18.01 -0.37 -17.41
CA LYS A 283 17.72 -1.60 -18.16
C LYS A 283 17.69 -2.82 -17.26
N ASP A 284 18.48 -2.79 -16.18
CA ASP A 284 18.47 -3.81 -15.15
C ASP A 284 17.09 -4.00 -14.52
N LEU A 285 16.29 -2.94 -14.41
CA LEU A 285 14.93 -2.98 -13.89
C LEU A 285 13.90 -3.18 -15.02
N GLY A 286 14.10 -2.54 -16.17
CA GLY A 286 13.10 -2.47 -17.24
C GLY A 286 12.56 -3.83 -17.68
N SER A 287 13.42 -4.84 -17.81
CA SER A 287 13.02 -6.20 -18.19
C SER A 287 12.06 -6.89 -17.21
N SER A 288 12.07 -6.47 -15.94
CA SER A 288 11.24 -7.08 -14.89
C SER A 288 9.83 -6.49 -14.80
N PHE A 289 9.54 -5.41 -15.52
CA PHE A 289 8.27 -4.66 -15.44
C PHE A 289 7.59 -4.45 -16.80
N GLU A 290 8.03 -5.16 -17.86
CA GLU A 290 7.48 -4.99 -19.21
C GLU A 290 5.97 -5.29 -19.26
N GLU A 291 5.52 -6.35 -18.57
CA GLU A 291 4.10 -6.71 -18.53
C GLU A 291 3.25 -5.70 -17.77
N GLU A 292 3.70 -5.26 -16.59
CA GLU A 292 3.02 -4.25 -15.78
C GLU A 292 2.93 -2.91 -16.50
N MET A 293 4.00 -2.51 -17.19
CA MET A 293 4.02 -1.30 -18.01
C MET A 293 3.07 -1.41 -19.19
N GLN A 294 3.06 -2.53 -19.91
CA GLN A 294 2.14 -2.73 -21.04
C GLN A 294 0.67 -2.67 -20.59
N LYS A 295 0.32 -3.31 -19.46
CA LYS A 295 -1.03 -3.26 -18.89
C LYS A 295 -1.47 -1.83 -18.56
N LEU A 296 -0.55 -1.02 -18.02
CA LEU A 296 -0.83 0.37 -17.65
C LEU A 296 -0.98 1.26 -18.89
N GLU A 297 -0.20 1.03 -19.93
CA GLU A 297 -0.30 1.71 -21.22
C GLU A 297 -1.60 1.36 -21.96
N ASP A 298 -1.95 0.08 -22.04
CA ASP A 298 -3.19 -0.39 -22.66
C ASP A 298 -4.41 0.20 -21.97
N PHE A 299 -4.38 0.25 -20.62
CA PHE A 299 -5.43 0.89 -19.83
C PHE A 299 -5.55 2.39 -20.18
N HIS A 300 -4.42 3.10 -20.27
CA HIS A 300 -4.43 4.53 -20.60
C HIS A 300 -4.99 4.78 -22.00
N LEU A 301 -4.59 3.97 -22.99
CA LEU A 301 -5.02 4.10 -24.38
C LEU A 301 -6.53 3.85 -24.53
N GLN A 302 -7.06 2.80 -23.91
CA GLN A 302 -8.50 2.52 -23.89
C GLN A 302 -9.30 3.68 -23.30
N HIS A 303 -8.81 4.28 -22.21
CA HIS A 303 -9.48 5.39 -21.55
C HIS A 303 -9.44 6.71 -22.36
N GLN A 304 -8.40 6.92 -23.16
CA GLN A 304 -8.34 8.03 -24.13
C GLN A 304 -9.32 7.84 -25.29
N THR A 305 -9.42 6.62 -25.84
CA THR A 305 -10.34 6.31 -26.95
C THR A 305 -11.79 6.48 -26.53
N VAL A 306 -12.19 5.96 -25.37
CA VAL A 306 -13.57 6.09 -24.85
C VAL A 306 -13.94 7.56 -24.63
N ARG A 307 -13.03 8.39 -24.10
CA ARG A 307 -13.27 9.84 -23.94
C ARG A 307 -13.40 10.58 -25.27
N ALA A 308 -12.61 10.22 -26.28
CA ALA A 308 -12.71 10.83 -27.61
C ALA A 308 -14.07 10.52 -28.27
N GLU A 309 -14.59 9.30 -28.09
CA GLU A 309 -15.91 8.89 -28.56
C GLU A 309 -17.05 9.60 -27.80
N GLU A 310 -16.93 9.77 -26.48
CA GLU A 310 -17.92 10.50 -25.67
C GLU A 310 -17.93 12.01 -25.99
N ALA A 311 -16.76 12.63 -26.20
CA ALA A 311 -16.66 14.03 -26.62
C ALA A 311 -17.22 14.26 -28.03
N GLY A 312 -17.05 13.30 -28.95
CA GLY A 312 -17.67 13.32 -30.27
C GLY A 312 -19.19 13.22 -30.23
N LYS A 313 -19.74 12.40 -29.32
CA LYS A 313 -21.19 12.27 -29.11
C LYS A 313 -21.81 13.48 -28.40
N GLY A 314 -21.06 14.15 -27.52
CA GLY A 314 -21.48 15.39 -26.86
C GLY A 314 -21.66 16.55 -27.84
N ARG A 315 -20.71 16.73 -28.77
CA ARG A 315 -20.83 17.77 -29.81
C ARG A 315 -22.01 17.55 -30.76
N LEU A 316 -22.33 16.30 -31.11
CA LEU A 316 -23.50 15.99 -31.95
C LEU A 316 -24.85 16.33 -31.29
N LYS A 317 -24.92 16.47 -29.97
CA LYS A 317 -26.14 16.88 -29.25
C LYS A 317 -26.31 18.39 -29.09
N GLU A 318 -25.27 19.20 -29.34
CA GLU A 318 -25.38 20.67 -29.35
C GLU A 318 -25.77 21.23 -30.73
N PHE A 319 -25.82 20.38 -31.75
CA PHE A 319 -26.23 20.72 -33.11
C PHE A 319 -27.57 20.10 -33.55
N LEU A 320 -28.36 19.59 -32.59
CA LEU A 320 -29.74 19.11 -32.77
C LEU A 320 -30.66 19.81 -31.77
#